data_AF-A0A2N7XBL9-F1
#
_entry.id   AF-A0A2N7XBL9-F1
#
_cell.length_a   1.000
_cell.length_b   1.000
_cell.length_c   1.000
_cell.angle_alpha   90.00
_cell.angle_beta   90.00
_cell.angle_gamma   90.00
#
_symmetry.space_group_name_H-M   'P 1'
#
loop_
_entity.id
_entity.type
_entity.pdbx_description
1 polymer ?
#
loop_
_entity_poly.entity_id
_entity_poly.type
_entity_poly.pdbx_seq_one_letter_code
_entity_poly.pdbx_strand_id
1 'polypeptide(L)'
;FPAYAKYIKETVQVKRPIKVVVDAANGAASSFAPLIYRSLGCEVIELFCKPDGHFPNHPADPTVESNLKDIVRAVKENHADAGIAFDGDADR
;
A
#
# COMPACT_ATOMS: atom_id res chain seq x y z
N PHE A 1 -10.10 8.01 7.74
CA PHE A 1 -9.29 9.16 8.22
C PHE A 1 -9.51 10.41 7.37
N PRO A 2 -10.67 11.10 7.47
CA PRO A 2 -11.02 12.17 6.53
C PRO A 2 -10.10 13.39 6.57
N ALA A 3 -9.79 13.91 7.77
CA ALA A 3 -8.93 15.08 7.94
C ALA A 3 -7.49 14.80 7.46
N TYR A 4 -6.96 13.62 7.78
CA TYR A 4 -5.63 13.19 7.36
C TYR A 4 -5.51 13.00 5.84
N ALA A 5 -6.47 12.30 5.23
CA ALA A 5 -6.51 12.12 3.78
C ALA A 5 -6.60 13.47 3.04
N LYS A 6 -7.42 14.40 3.56
CA LYS A 6 -7.50 15.77 3.04
C LYS A 6 -6.16 16.48 3.10
N TYR A 7 -5.49 16.45 4.27
CA TYR A 7 -4.19 17.08 4.46
C TYR A 7 -3.15 16.56 3.45
N ILE A 8 -3.05 15.25 3.27
CA ILE A 8 -2.13 14.64 2.29
C ILE A 8 -2.48 15.09 0.87
N LYS A 9 -3.76 15.05 0.50
CA LYS A 9 -4.22 15.43 -0.85
C LYS A 9 -3.94 16.90 -1.17
N GLU A 10 -4.03 17.79 -0.19
CA GLU A 10 -3.69 19.20 -0.36
C GLU A 10 -2.18 19.42 -0.43
N THR A 11 -1.39 18.57 0.23
CA THR A 11 0.08 18.70 0.32
C THR A 11 0.82 18.05 -0.85
N VAL A 12 0.30 16.95 -1.40
CA VAL A 12 0.97 16.12 -2.41
C VAL A 12 0.19 16.19 -3.73
N GLN A 13 0.89 16.53 -4.82
CA GLN A 13 0.33 16.57 -6.17
C GLN A 13 1.06 15.57 -7.08
N VAL A 14 0.36 14.54 -7.54
CA VAL A 14 0.89 13.55 -8.48
C VAL A 14 0.72 14.08 -9.91
N LYS A 15 1.83 14.39 -10.59
CA LYS A 15 1.81 15.12 -11.88
C LYS A 15 1.43 14.28 -13.10
N ARG A 16 1.43 12.95 -12.97
CA ARG A 16 1.07 12.00 -14.03
C ARG A 16 0.30 10.84 -13.42
N PRO A 17 -0.50 10.09 -14.18
CA PRO A 17 -1.03 8.81 -13.71
C PRO A 17 0.13 7.89 -13.29
N ILE A 18 0.00 7.28 -12.12
CA ILE A 18 0.94 6.28 -11.57
C ILE A 18 0.11 5.07 -11.13
N LYS A 19 0.56 3.88 -11.50
CA LYS A 19 0.02 2.61 -11.02
C LYS A 19 0.91 2.08 -9.90
N VAL A 20 0.34 1.87 -8.72
CA VAL A 20 1.08 1.36 -7.54
C VAL A 20 0.46 0.07 -7.03
N VAL A 21 1.33 -0.87 -6.62
CA VAL A 21 0.91 -2.00 -5.79
C VAL A 21 1.10 -1.61 -4.33
N VAL A 22 0.07 -1.81 -3.51
CA VAL A 22 0.09 -1.50 -2.08
C VAL A 22 -0.08 -2.78 -1.32
N ASP A 23 0.93 -3.16 -0.55
CA ASP A 23 0.90 -4.30 0.36
C ASP A 23 0.80 -3.81 1.80
N ALA A 24 -0.33 -4.10 2.44
CA ALA A 24 -0.56 -3.73 3.83
C ALA A 24 -0.34 -4.88 4.81
N ALA A 25 0.02 -6.08 4.33
CA ALA A 25 0.25 -7.27 5.14
C ALA A 25 -0.85 -7.51 6.21
N ASN A 26 -2.11 -7.21 5.90
CA ASN A 26 -3.25 -7.27 6.84
C ASN A 26 -3.16 -6.33 8.07
N GLY A 27 -2.17 -5.44 8.13
CA GLY A 27 -1.95 -4.46 9.18
C GLY A 27 -2.78 -3.19 9.02
N ALA A 28 -2.40 -2.15 9.78
CA ALA A 28 -3.15 -0.90 9.91
C ALA A 28 -3.31 -0.14 8.59
N ALA A 29 -2.30 -0.18 7.71
CA ALA A 29 -2.31 0.46 6.39
C ALA A 29 -3.52 0.07 5.53
N SER A 30 -4.03 -1.15 5.71
CA SER A 30 -5.21 -1.69 5.02
C SER A 30 -6.41 -0.73 5.04
N SER A 31 -6.58 0.01 6.14
CA SER A 31 -7.75 0.87 6.35
C SER A 31 -7.64 2.25 5.67
N PHE A 32 -6.47 2.64 5.16
CA PHE A 32 -6.27 4.00 4.66
C PHE A 32 -5.38 4.13 3.43
N ALA A 33 -4.31 3.35 3.31
CA ALA A 33 -3.30 3.58 2.28
C ALA A 33 -3.90 3.47 0.87
N PRO A 34 -4.66 2.41 0.51
CA PRO A 34 -5.27 2.32 -0.82
C PRO A 34 -6.24 3.48 -1.13
N LEU A 35 -7.01 3.92 -0.13
CA LEU A 35 -7.96 5.04 -0.28
C LEU A 35 -7.24 6.36 -0.54
N ILE A 36 -6.16 6.62 0.21
CA ILE A 36 -5.38 7.84 0.06
C ILE A 36 -4.70 7.88 -1.31
N TYR A 37 -4.04 6.80 -1.73
CA TYR A 37 -3.40 6.75 -3.06
C TYR A 37 -4.40 6.92 -4.21
N ARG A 38 -5.57 6.29 -4.14
CA ARG A 38 -6.64 6.54 -5.12
C ARG A 38 -7.10 7.99 -5.12
N SER A 39 -7.21 8.61 -3.95
CA SER A 39 -7.63 10.01 -3.83
C SER A 39 -6.61 11.00 -4.43
N LEU A 40 -5.34 10.58 -4.53
CA LEU A 40 -4.25 11.29 -5.19
C LEU A 40 -4.22 11.07 -6.72
N GLY A 41 -5.13 10.25 -7.26
CA GLY A 41 -5.21 9.94 -8.69
C GLY A 41 -4.37 8.74 -9.14
N CYS A 42 -3.84 7.94 -8.21
CA CYS A 42 -3.13 6.71 -8.55
C CYS A 42 -4.09 5.57 -8.90
N GLU A 43 -3.70 4.72 -9.83
CA GLU A 43 -4.28 3.39 -9.99
C GLU A 43 -3.67 2.49 -8.91
N VAL A 44 -4.49 1.78 -8.13
CA VAL A 44 -4.03 1.03 -6.96
C VAL A 44 -4.43 -0.43 -7.07
N ILE A 45 -3.42 -1.29 -7.03
CA ILE A 45 -3.55 -2.74 -6.89
C ILE A 45 -3.28 -3.09 -5.43
N GLU A 46 -4.25 -3.71 -4.78
CA GLU A 46 -4.15 -4.06 -3.37
C GLU A 46 -3.59 -5.48 -3.20
N LEU A 47 -2.62 -5.61 -2.31
CA LEU A 47 -2.20 -6.87 -1.71
C LEU A 47 -2.49 -6.83 -0.22
N PHE A 48 -3.19 -7.85 0.25
CA PHE A 48 -3.44 -8.08 1.68
C PHE A 48 -3.99 -6.87 2.45
N CYS A 49 -4.73 -5.97 1.78
CA CYS A 49 -5.30 -4.73 2.33
C CYS A 49 -6.63 -4.93 3.08
N LYS A 50 -6.86 -6.13 3.61
CA LYS A 50 -7.98 -6.40 4.53
C LYS A 50 -7.40 -6.60 5.93
N PRO A 51 -7.79 -5.80 6.93
CA PRO A 51 -7.28 -5.95 8.29
C PRO A 51 -7.53 -7.36 8.84
N ASP A 52 -6.49 -8.02 9.33
CA ASP A 52 -6.56 -9.32 10.01
C ASP A 52 -5.33 -9.50 10.92
N GLY A 53 -5.55 -9.46 12.24
CA GLY A 53 -4.49 -9.57 13.24
C GLY A 53 -3.83 -10.96 13.36
N HIS A 54 -4.31 -11.95 12.60
CA HIS A 54 -3.63 -13.25 12.50
C HIS A 54 -2.53 -13.28 11.42
N PHE A 55 -2.41 -12.21 10.60
CA PHE A 55 -1.41 -12.09 9.54
C PHE A 55 -1.31 -13.33 8.63
N PRO A 56 -2.41 -13.76 7.98
CA PRO A 56 -2.49 -15.06 7.32
C PRO A 56 -1.65 -15.20 6.03
N ASN A 57 -1.15 -14.09 5.48
CA ASN A 57 -0.44 -14.09 4.20
C ASN A 57 1.08 -14.12 4.40
N HIS A 58 1.62 -13.13 5.10
CA HIS A 58 3.01 -13.09 5.57
C HIS A 58 3.11 -12.12 6.76
N PRO A 59 4.21 -12.17 7.55
CA PRO A 59 4.45 -11.18 8.59
C PRO A 59 4.49 -9.75 8.04
N ALA A 60 3.93 -8.81 8.78
CA ALA A 60 3.94 -7.38 8.44
C ALA A 60 5.29 -6.73 8.78
N ASP A 61 6.36 -7.20 8.11
CA ASP A 61 7.72 -6.67 8.24
C ASP A 61 8.35 -6.53 6.84
N PRO A 62 8.36 -5.32 6.26
CA PRO A 62 8.91 -5.08 4.93
C PRO A 62 10.45 -5.09 4.90
N THR A 63 11.13 -5.17 6.05
CA THR A 63 12.60 -5.26 6.10
C THR A 63 13.11 -6.66 5.75
N VAL A 64 12.23 -7.66 5.82
CA VAL A 64 12.53 -9.05 5.48
C VAL A 64 12.17 -9.29 4.02
N GLU A 65 13.19 -9.51 3.18
CA GLU A 65 13.06 -9.68 1.73
C GLU A 65 12.05 -10.77 1.32
N SER A 66 11.92 -11.84 2.11
CA SER A 66 10.96 -12.90 1.81
C SER A 66 9.50 -12.45 1.86
N ASN A 67 9.18 -11.44 2.66
CA ASN A 67 7.84 -10.88 2.77
C ASN A 67 7.49 -9.99 1.56
N LEU A 68 8.49 -9.56 0.79
CA LEU A 68 8.31 -8.70 -0.39
C LEU A 68 8.09 -9.50 -1.68
N LYS A 69 8.11 -10.83 -1.64
CA LYS A 69 8.00 -11.69 -2.84
C LYS A 69 6.71 -11.44 -3.61
N ASP A 70 5.59 -11.30 -2.91
CA ASP A 70 4.28 -11.12 -3.53
C ASP A 70 4.15 -9.72 -4.16
N ILE A 71 4.60 -8.66 -3.49
CA ILE A 71 4.58 -7.31 -4.06
C ILE A 71 5.52 -7.18 -5.27
N VAL A 72 6.72 -7.76 -5.23
CA VAL A 72 7.64 -7.77 -6.39
C VAL A 72 7.01 -8.50 -7.57
N ARG A 73 6.34 -9.63 -7.33
CA ARG A 73 5.63 -10.38 -8.38
C ARG A 73 4.48 -9.55 -8.95
N ALA A 74 3.62 -9.00 -8.10
CA ALA A 74 2.47 -8.21 -8.53
C ALA A 74 2.87 -6.96 -9.31
N VAL A 75 3.95 -6.28 -8.93
CA VAL A 75 4.47 -5.12 -9.68
C VAL A 75 4.83 -5.52 -11.11
N LYS A 76 5.55 -6.65 -11.28
CA LYS A 76 5.95 -7.15 -12.60
C LYS A 76 4.75 -7.59 -13.45
N GLU A 77 3.84 -8.37 -12.86
CA GLU A 77 2.67 -8.92 -13.56
C GLU A 77 1.69 -7.83 -14.03
N ASN A 78 1.53 -6.77 -13.22
CA ASN A 78 0.58 -5.70 -13.54
C ASN A 78 1.22 -4.50 -14.26
N HIS A 79 2.53 -4.58 -14.55
CA HIS A 79 3.32 -3.47 -15.07
C HIS A 79 3.13 -2.19 -14.27
N ALA A 80 3.16 -2.30 -12.93
CA ALA A 80 3.04 -1.16 -12.03
C ALA A 80 4.34 -0.34 -12.01
N ASP A 81 4.21 0.97 -11.76
CA ASP A 81 5.36 1.88 -11.64
C ASP A 81 6.17 1.62 -10.35
N ALA A 82 5.50 1.21 -9.27
CA ALA A 82 6.13 0.96 -7.97
C ALA A 82 5.31 0.00 -7.09
N GLY A 83 5.99 -0.61 -6.11
CA GLY A 83 5.39 -1.32 -5.00
C GLY A 83 5.68 -0.59 -3.68
N ILE A 84 4.69 -0.48 -2.81
CA ILE A 84 4.76 0.11 -1.48
C ILE A 84 4.28 -0.94 -0.47
N ALA A 85 5.15 -1.38 0.43
CA ALA A 85 4.83 -2.34 1.47
C ALA A 85 4.93 -1.66 2.85
N PHE A 86 3.94 -1.89 3.70
CA PHE A 86 3.89 -1.35 5.05
C PHE A 86 4.18 -2.41 6.10
N ASP A 87 4.65 -1.97 7.26
CA ASP A 87 4.67 -2.80 8.46
C ASP A 87 3.31 -2.79 9.21
N GLY A 88 3.25 -3.50 10.34
CA GLY A 88 1.99 -3.81 11.03
C GLY A 88 1.17 -2.59 11.46
N ASP A 89 1.81 -1.54 11.95
CA ASP A 89 1.18 -0.28 12.36
C ASP A 89 1.33 0.86 11.34
N ALA A 90 2.05 0.61 10.24
CA ALA A 90 2.17 1.47 9.08
C ALA A 90 2.97 2.76 9.32
N ASP A 91 3.93 2.73 10.23
CA ASP A 91 4.91 3.81 10.41
C ASP A 91 6.18 3.62 9.54
N ARG A 92 6.29 2.46 8.85
CA ARG A 92 7.34 2.10 7.90
C ARG A 92 6.81 1.70 6.53
#